data_AF-R7I4G2-F1
#
_entry.id   AF-R7I4G2-F1
#
_cell.length_a   1.000
_cell.length_b   1.000
_cell.length_c   1.000
_cell.angle_alpha   90.00
_cell.angle_beta   90.00
_cell.angle_gamma   90.00
#
_symmetry.space_group_name_H-M   'P 1'
#
loop_
_entity.id
_entity.type
_entity.pdbx_description
1 polymer ?
#
loop_
_entity_poly.entity_id
_entity_poly.type
_entity_poly.pdbx_seq_one_letter_code
_entity_poly.pdbx_strand_id
1 'polypeptide(L)'
;MIDKVANVLLNPKFVNFANNTTYTVTTESLFKATGRPVAIMMDNNVDEKTRKYAATKEGLYQLLCLGIYLTMIPFIFQKYGFKLAQKILKDDKDLPAFKNAAEYLNYAKLAKMEKKDRQGHKFLSKISDTLKISKDDKLTLKEHLLKDDKPPAFPAAKGAIELSNLAGTVIGLAWIASELSNHILHPLMRGLGFEEKKKSNTINIKG
;
A
#
# COMPACT_ATOMS: atom_id res chain seq x y z
N MET A 1 1.87 -18.17 28.03
CA MET A 1 2.11 -16.95 27.21
C MET A 1 2.15 -17.27 25.73
N ILE A 2 2.82 -18.35 25.31
CA ILE A 2 2.85 -18.82 23.91
C ILE A 2 1.45 -19.05 23.34
N ASP A 3 0.50 -19.66 24.08
CA ASP A 3 -0.88 -19.87 23.57
C ASP A 3 -1.69 -18.58 23.37
N LYS A 4 -1.41 -17.54 24.17
CA LYS A 4 -2.03 -16.22 24.01
C LYS A 4 -1.44 -15.48 22.81
N VAL A 5 -0.12 -15.59 22.62
CA VAL A 5 0.57 -15.02 21.46
C VAL A 5 0.16 -15.77 20.18
N ALA A 6 0.09 -17.11 20.21
CA ALA A 6 -0.39 -17.93 19.11
C ALA A 6 -1.83 -17.62 18.74
N ASN A 7 -2.74 -17.43 19.72
CA ASN A 7 -4.13 -17.02 19.44
C ASN A 7 -4.25 -15.62 18.85
N VAL A 8 -3.34 -14.70 19.18
CA VAL A 8 -3.30 -13.36 18.58
C VAL A 8 -2.73 -13.44 17.17
N LEU A 9 -1.64 -14.19 16.95
CA LEU A 9 -0.97 -14.36 15.65
C LEU A 9 -1.82 -15.17 14.66
N LEU A 10 -2.55 -16.18 15.13
CA LEU A 10 -3.44 -17.05 14.34
C LEU A 10 -4.88 -16.52 14.29
N ASN A 11 -5.18 -15.38 14.94
CA ASN A 11 -6.49 -14.75 14.84
C ASN A 11 -6.77 -14.46 13.36
N PRO A 12 -7.94 -14.83 12.81
CA PRO A 12 -8.30 -14.54 11.42
C PRO A 12 -8.12 -13.06 11.05
N LYS A 13 -8.28 -12.13 12.00
CA LYS A 13 -8.02 -10.70 11.80
C LYS A 13 -6.53 -10.39 11.66
N PHE A 14 -5.68 -10.98 12.49
CA PHE A 14 -4.23 -10.79 12.43
C PHE A 14 -3.60 -11.52 11.24
N VAL A 15 -4.07 -12.72 10.93
CA VAL A 15 -3.68 -13.47 9.72
C VAL A 15 -4.13 -12.73 8.45
N ASN A 16 -5.35 -12.18 8.40
CA ASN A 16 -5.78 -11.35 7.26
C ASN A 16 -5.04 -10.01 7.18
N PHE A 17 -4.59 -9.48 8.31
CA PHE A 17 -3.76 -8.28 8.38
C PHE A 17 -2.35 -8.55 7.85
N ALA A 18 -1.69 -9.60 8.32
CA ALA A 18 -0.37 -10.06 7.87
C ALA A 18 -0.36 -10.49 6.40
N ASN A 19 -1.43 -11.16 5.94
CA ASN A 19 -1.62 -11.52 4.53
C ASN A 19 -2.05 -10.34 3.65
N ASN A 20 -2.16 -9.13 4.19
CA ASN A 20 -2.39 -7.94 3.41
C ASN A 20 -1.21 -6.99 3.59
N THR A 21 -0.26 -7.11 2.65
CA THR A 21 0.92 -6.25 2.56
C THR A 21 0.56 -4.77 2.69
N THR A 22 -0.59 -4.37 2.12
CA THR A 22 -1.03 -2.98 2.18
C THR A 22 -1.30 -2.52 3.60
N TYR A 23 -2.05 -3.29 4.40
CA TYR A 23 -2.35 -2.92 5.78
C TYR A 23 -1.13 -3.05 6.69
N THR A 24 -0.37 -4.13 6.56
CA THR A 24 0.83 -4.37 7.38
C THR A 24 1.81 -3.22 7.29
N VAL A 25 2.20 -2.84 6.06
CA VAL A 25 3.20 -1.80 5.86
C VAL A 25 2.63 -0.40 6.19
N THR A 26 1.33 -0.15 5.95
CA THR A 26 0.71 1.13 6.37
C THR A 26 0.76 1.29 7.87
N THR A 27 0.33 0.27 8.61
CA THR A 27 0.28 0.32 10.07
C THR A 27 1.67 0.40 10.67
N GLU A 28 2.63 -0.35 10.13
CA GLU A 28 4.04 -0.26 10.53
C GLU A 28 4.60 1.15 10.27
N SER A 29 4.31 1.73 9.11
CA SER A 29 4.75 3.08 8.75
C SER A 29 4.13 4.15 9.65
N LEU A 30 2.83 4.03 9.95
CA LEU A 30 2.15 4.90 10.92
C LEU A 30 2.76 4.79 12.31
N PHE A 31 3.03 3.57 12.78
CA PHE A 31 3.65 3.35 14.08
C PHE A 31 5.09 3.89 14.13
N LYS A 32 5.85 3.76 13.04
CA LYS A 32 7.19 4.35 12.93
C LYS A 32 7.14 5.88 12.89
N ALA A 33 6.18 6.45 12.17
CA ALA A 33 6.00 7.89 12.05
C ALA A 33 5.66 8.58 13.37
N THR A 34 5.00 7.88 14.29
CA THR A 34 4.67 8.42 15.62
C THR A 34 5.68 7.96 16.67
N GLY A 35 6.02 6.68 16.69
CA GLY A 35 6.86 6.07 17.73
C GLY A 35 8.31 6.55 17.70
N ARG A 36 8.94 6.67 16.53
CA ARG A 36 10.35 7.09 16.47
C ARG A 36 10.56 8.54 16.90
N PRO A 37 9.77 9.52 16.43
CA PRO A 37 9.90 10.89 16.92
C PRO A 37 9.62 11.02 18.42
N VAL A 38 8.63 10.29 18.93
CA VAL A 38 8.32 10.28 20.37
C VAL A 38 9.48 9.71 21.19
N ALA A 39 10.06 8.59 20.75
CA ALA A 39 11.21 7.99 21.42
C ALA A 39 12.43 8.94 21.46
N ILE A 40 12.69 9.65 20.35
CA ILE A 40 13.78 10.65 20.29
C ILE A 40 13.50 11.83 21.24
N MET A 41 12.25 12.29 21.33
CA MET A 41 11.88 13.36 22.26
C MET A 41 11.97 12.94 23.73
N MET A 42 11.77 11.66 24.03
CA MET A 42 11.86 11.09 25.39
C MET A 42 13.29 10.75 25.83
N ASP A 43 14.27 10.73 24.92
CA ASP A 43 15.66 10.44 25.26
C ASP A 43 16.27 11.61 26.04
N ASN A 44 16.41 11.51 27.36
CA ASN A 44 16.95 12.60 28.18
C ASN A 44 18.48 12.72 28.16
N ASN A 45 19.18 11.86 27.40
CA ASN A 45 20.64 11.91 27.29
C ASN A 45 21.16 12.88 26.23
N VAL A 46 20.25 13.48 25.45
CA VAL A 46 20.56 14.40 24.36
C VAL A 46 19.94 15.77 24.65
N ASP A 47 20.59 16.85 24.23
CA ASP A 47 20.08 18.20 24.45
C ASP A 47 18.73 18.43 23.72
N GLU A 48 17.90 19.30 24.30
CA GLU A 48 16.54 19.54 23.82
C GLU A 48 16.47 20.01 22.36
N LYS A 49 17.45 20.79 21.90
CA LYS A 49 17.47 21.31 20.53
C LYS A 49 17.79 20.20 19.54
N THR A 50 18.78 19.36 19.84
CA THR A 50 19.14 18.20 19.02
C THR A 50 18.01 17.17 18.99
N ARG A 51 17.32 16.93 20.11
CA ARG A 51 16.14 16.06 20.15
C ARG A 51 15.01 16.56 19.26
N LYS A 52 14.67 17.85 19.37
CA LYS A 52 13.66 18.48 18.52
C LYS A 52 14.04 18.38 17.04
N TYR A 53 15.29 18.71 16.69
CA TYR A 53 15.80 18.59 15.33
C TYR A 53 15.69 17.15 14.80
N ALA A 54 16.19 16.17 15.55
CA ALA A 54 16.22 14.77 15.14
C ALA A 54 14.81 14.17 15.06
N ALA A 55 13.93 14.47 16.02
CA ALA A 55 12.54 14.02 16.02
C ALA A 55 11.75 14.62 14.86
N THR A 56 11.94 15.90 14.54
CA THR A 56 11.29 16.54 13.39
C THR A 56 11.82 15.95 12.08
N LYS A 57 13.13 15.74 11.94
CA LYS A 57 13.73 15.13 10.75
C LYS A 57 13.20 13.71 10.52
N GLU A 58 13.22 12.87 11.55
CA GLU A 58 12.70 11.50 11.47
C GLU A 58 11.20 11.50 11.20
N GLY A 59 10.43 12.37 11.85
CA GLY A 59 8.98 12.49 11.62
C GLY A 59 8.64 12.87 10.18
N LEU A 60 9.32 13.86 9.62
CA LEU A 60 9.16 14.26 8.22
C LEU A 60 9.57 13.16 7.25
N TYR A 61 10.66 12.43 7.54
CA TYR A 61 11.08 11.28 6.73
C TYR A 61 10.03 10.16 6.74
N GLN A 62 9.47 9.83 7.91
CA GLN A 62 8.43 8.82 8.02
C GLN A 62 7.12 9.25 7.36
N LEU A 63 6.75 10.54 7.44
CA LEU A 63 5.61 11.09 6.72
C LEU A 63 5.80 11.05 5.20
N LEU A 64 7.00 11.34 4.71
CA LEU A 64 7.35 11.21 3.29
C LEU A 64 7.22 9.75 2.84
N CYS A 65 7.78 8.80 3.61
CA CYS A 65 7.65 7.37 3.34
C CYS A 65 6.18 6.93 3.30
N LEU A 66 5.36 7.37 4.27
CA LEU A 66 3.93 7.08 4.30
C LEU A 66 3.20 7.70 3.11
N GLY A 67 3.53 8.93 2.71
CA GLY A 67 2.95 9.60 1.56
C GLY A 67 3.25 8.87 0.24
N ILE A 68 4.51 8.50 0.02
CA ILE A 68 4.94 7.70 -1.14
C ILE A 68 4.20 6.37 -1.14
N TYR A 69 4.10 5.72 0.01
CA TYR A 69 3.42 4.46 0.15
C TYR A 69 1.93 4.55 -0.22
N LEU A 70 1.20 5.51 0.36
CA LEU A 70 -0.24 5.69 0.16
C LEU A 70 -0.61 6.16 -1.25
N THR A 71 0.32 6.75 -1.99
CA THR A 71 0.08 7.26 -3.35
C THR A 71 0.61 6.28 -4.40
N MET A 72 1.87 5.90 -4.30
CA MET A 72 2.54 5.21 -5.40
C MET A 72 2.09 3.76 -5.55
N ILE A 73 1.81 3.06 -4.46
CA ILE A 73 1.36 1.67 -4.51
C ILE A 73 -0.01 1.56 -5.20
N PRO A 74 -1.09 2.22 -4.74
CA PRO A 74 -2.40 2.06 -5.36
C PRO A 74 -2.46 2.66 -6.78
N PHE A 75 -1.79 3.78 -7.04
CA PHE A 75 -1.92 4.47 -8.33
C PHE A 75 -0.95 3.98 -9.41
N ILE A 76 0.24 3.50 -9.03
CA ILE A 76 1.26 3.06 -9.98
C ILE A 76 1.39 1.54 -9.92
N PHE A 77 1.95 0.99 -8.84
CA PHE A 77 2.35 -0.43 -8.83
C PHE A 77 1.16 -1.39 -8.93
N GLN A 78 0.09 -1.14 -8.21
CA GLN A 78 -1.11 -1.97 -8.27
C GLN A 78 -1.79 -1.87 -9.63
N LYS A 79 -1.81 -0.68 -10.25
CA LYS A 79 -2.46 -0.45 -11.55
C LYS A 79 -1.68 -1.09 -12.70
N TYR A 80 -0.37 -0.88 -12.75
CA TYR A 80 0.49 -1.38 -13.83
C TYR A 80 0.88 -2.83 -13.61
N GLY A 81 1.21 -3.23 -12.38
CA GLY A 81 1.55 -4.60 -12.03
C GLY A 81 0.38 -5.56 -12.28
N PHE A 82 -0.85 -5.17 -11.94
CA PHE A 82 -2.03 -6.00 -12.24
C PHE A 82 -2.30 -6.13 -13.75
N LYS A 83 -2.08 -5.06 -14.55
CA LYS A 83 -2.19 -5.13 -16.01
C LYS A 83 -1.14 -6.07 -16.61
N LEU A 84 0.09 -6.01 -16.10
CA LEU A 84 1.16 -6.89 -16.54
C LEU A 84 0.85 -8.34 -16.19
N ALA A 85 0.40 -8.60 -14.96
CA ALA A 85 -0.02 -9.93 -14.52
C ALA A 85 -1.16 -10.49 -15.37
N GLN A 86 -2.18 -9.68 -15.69
CA GLN A 86 -3.23 -10.10 -16.63
C GLN A 86 -2.69 -10.42 -18.03
N LYS A 87 -1.64 -9.75 -18.49
CA LYS A 87 -1.03 -10.05 -19.79
C LYS A 87 -0.27 -11.38 -19.76
N ILE A 88 0.39 -11.69 -18.66
CA ILE A 88 1.17 -12.93 -18.48
C ILE A 88 0.24 -14.13 -18.24
N LEU A 89 -0.83 -13.94 -17.46
CA LEU A 89 -1.78 -14.99 -17.08
C LEU A 89 -2.93 -15.18 -18.10
N LYS A 90 -2.91 -14.45 -19.22
CA LYS A 90 -3.99 -14.45 -20.21
C LYS A 90 -4.16 -15.80 -20.91
N ASP A 91 -3.09 -16.56 -21.03
CA ASP A 91 -3.08 -17.84 -21.74
C ASP A 91 -3.50 -19.03 -20.87
N ASP A 92 -3.47 -18.88 -19.54
CA ASP A 92 -3.78 -19.96 -18.58
C ASP A 92 -5.27 -20.11 -18.25
N LYS A 93 -6.17 -19.34 -18.89
CA LYS A 93 -7.64 -19.31 -18.64
C LYS A 93 -8.07 -19.02 -17.19
N ASP A 94 -7.13 -18.89 -16.26
CA ASP A 94 -7.37 -18.75 -14.82
C ASP A 94 -7.70 -17.33 -14.37
N LEU A 95 -7.67 -16.35 -15.27
CA LEU A 95 -7.94 -14.96 -14.91
C LEU A 95 -8.86 -14.22 -15.89
N PRO A 96 -10.08 -13.86 -15.46
CA PRO A 96 -10.93 -12.93 -16.20
C PRO A 96 -10.22 -11.62 -16.50
N ALA A 97 -10.54 -11.01 -17.63
CA ALA A 97 -9.98 -9.73 -18.06
C ALA A 97 -10.56 -8.54 -17.27
N PHE A 98 -10.33 -8.50 -15.96
CA PHE A 98 -10.71 -7.39 -15.09
C PHE A 98 -10.13 -6.07 -15.62
N LYS A 99 -10.92 -5.00 -15.66
CA LYS A 99 -10.49 -3.67 -16.11
C LYS A 99 -9.29 -3.15 -15.33
N ASN A 100 -9.26 -3.42 -14.02
CA ASN A 100 -8.19 -3.03 -13.10
C ASN A 100 -8.27 -3.82 -11.79
N ALA A 101 -7.26 -3.64 -10.93
CA ALA A 101 -7.18 -4.30 -9.63
C ALA A 101 -8.36 -3.94 -8.71
N ALA A 102 -8.93 -2.74 -8.82
CA ALA A 102 -10.06 -2.32 -7.99
C ALA A 102 -11.34 -3.09 -8.33
N GLU A 103 -11.60 -3.37 -9.61
CA GLU A 103 -12.71 -4.21 -10.03
C GLU A 103 -12.58 -5.63 -9.49
N TYR A 104 -11.37 -6.22 -9.59
CA TYR A 104 -11.09 -7.51 -8.97
C TYR A 104 -11.29 -7.50 -7.45
N LEU A 105 -10.77 -6.49 -6.74
CA LEU A 105 -10.92 -6.42 -5.28
C LEU A 105 -12.38 -6.27 -4.86
N ASN A 106 -13.17 -5.50 -5.62
CA ASN A 106 -14.61 -5.39 -5.41
C ASN A 106 -15.30 -6.75 -5.62
N TYR A 107 -14.93 -7.48 -6.68
CA TYR A 107 -15.43 -8.82 -6.96
C TYR A 107 -15.07 -9.79 -5.84
N ALA A 108 -13.79 -9.88 -5.47
CA ALA A 108 -13.30 -10.79 -4.45
C ALA A 108 -13.93 -10.52 -3.07
N LYS A 109 -14.26 -9.25 -2.77
CA LYS A 109 -14.97 -8.89 -1.55
C LYS A 109 -16.43 -9.38 -1.58
N LEU A 110 -17.12 -9.23 -2.71
CA LEU A 110 -18.49 -9.73 -2.89
C LEU A 110 -18.55 -11.26 -2.87
N ALA A 111 -17.58 -11.94 -3.51
CA ALA A 111 -17.51 -13.40 -3.55
C ALA A 111 -17.35 -14.04 -2.16
N LYS A 112 -16.80 -13.29 -1.18
CA LYS A 112 -16.66 -13.72 0.22
C LYS A 112 -17.87 -13.41 1.10
N MET A 113 -18.82 -12.60 0.63
CA MET A 113 -20.06 -12.28 1.36
C MET A 113 -21.09 -13.40 1.19
N GLU A 114 -22.09 -13.47 2.05
CA GLU A 114 -23.25 -14.34 1.83
C GLU A 114 -24.09 -13.82 0.66
N LYS A 115 -24.75 -14.72 -0.06
CA LYS A 115 -25.55 -14.40 -1.26
C LYS A 115 -26.58 -13.30 -1.01
N LYS A 116 -27.24 -13.31 0.17
CA LYS A 116 -28.23 -12.31 0.58
C LYS A 116 -27.64 -10.89 0.72
N ASP A 117 -26.38 -10.79 1.17
CA ASP A 117 -25.71 -9.50 1.42
C ASP A 117 -25.06 -8.92 0.15
N ARG A 118 -24.90 -9.75 -0.89
CA ARG A 118 -24.40 -9.31 -2.20
C ARG A 118 -25.47 -8.53 -2.97
N GLN A 119 -26.74 -8.91 -2.81
CA GLN A 119 -27.86 -8.25 -3.48
C GLN A 119 -27.99 -6.80 -2.98
N GLY A 120 -28.00 -5.84 -3.91
CA GLY A 120 -28.06 -4.41 -3.57
C GLY A 120 -26.75 -3.82 -3.04
N HIS A 121 -25.66 -4.59 -2.93
CA HIS A 121 -24.39 -4.04 -2.45
C HIS A 121 -23.78 -3.07 -3.49
N LYS A 122 -23.33 -1.89 -3.03
CA LYS A 122 -22.75 -0.82 -3.88
C LYS A 122 -21.54 -1.21 -4.74
N PHE A 123 -20.95 -2.37 -4.48
CA PHE A 123 -19.81 -2.88 -5.26
C PHE A 123 -20.26 -3.69 -6.46
N LEU A 124 -21.50 -4.20 -6.46
CA LEU A 124 -22.04 -4.96 -7.57
C LEU A 124 -22.07 -4.09 -8.84
N SER A 125 -22.49 -2.82 -8.72
CA SER A 125 -22.47 -1.84 -9.83
C SER A 125 -21.07 -1.48 -10.33
N LYS A 126 -20.01 -1.81 -9.57
CA LYS A 126 -18.61 -1.57 -9.94
C LYS A 126 -17.96 -2.75 -10.67
N ILE A 127 -18.69 -3.85 -10.84
CA ILE A 127 -18.26 -4.99 -11.65
C ILE A 127 -18.81 -4.80 -13.06
N SER A 128 -18.06 -5.15 -14.09
CA SER A 128 -18.53 -5.10 -15.48
C SER A 128 -19.66 -6.11 -15.73
N ASP A 129 -20.70 -5.66 -16.44
CA ASP A 129 -21.85 -6.48 -16.86
C ASP A 129 -21.50 -7.52 -17.92
N THR A 130 -20.38 -7.37 -18.62
CA THR A 130 -19.98 -8.26 -19.72
C THR A 130 -18.82 -9.17 -19.35
N LEU A 131 -18.25 -9.02 -18.15
CA LEU A 131 -17.08 -9.78 -17.73
C LEU A 131 -17.47 -11.22 -17.41
N LYS A 132 -16.84 -12.16 -18.09
CA LYS A 132 -17.06 -13.61 -17.96
C LYS A 132 -15.79 -14.29 -17.47
N ILE A 133 -15.93 -15.52 -16.95
CA ILE A 133 -14.77 -16.33 -16.55
C ILE A 133 -13.93 -16.69 -17.77
N SER A 134 -14.60 -17.16 -18.81
CA SER A 134 -14.00 -17.49 -20.11
C SER A 134 -14.92 -17.03 -21.25
N LYS A 135 -14.42 -17.06 -22.49
CA LYS A 135 -15.24 -16.70 -23.68
C LYS A 135 -16.46 -17.60 -23.84
N ASP A 136 -16.34 -18.86 -23.43
CA ASP A 136 -17.34 -19.90 -23.62
C ASP A 136 -18.35 -19.96 -22.46
N ASP A 137 -18.11 -19.19 -21.40
CA ASP A 137 -18.99 -19.14 -20.25
C ASP A 137 -20.33 -18.49 -20.60
N LYS A 138 -21.41 -19.12 -20.15
CA LYS A 138 -22.78 -18.65 -20.38
C LYS A 138 -23.14 -17.52 -19.42
N LEU A 139 -22.52 -17.47 -18.25
CA LEU A 139 -22.81 -16.51 -17.21
C LEU A 139 -21.71 -15.46 -17.10
N THR A 140 -22.09 -14.28 -16.67
CA THR A 140 -21.18 -13.19 -16.30
C THR A 140 -20.75 -13.35 -14.84
N LEU A 141 -19.63 -12.75 -14.45
CA LEU A 141 -19.18 -12.72 -13.06
C LEU A 141 -20.22 -12.10 -12.13
N LYS A 142 -20.97 -11.09 -12.59
CA LYS A 142 -22.09 -10.51 -11.84
C LYS A 142 -23.19 -11.54 -11.59
N GLU A 143 -23.53 -12.34 -12.59
CA GLU A 143 -24.53 -13.39 -12.43
C GLU A 143 -24.05 -14.50 -11.51
N HIS A 144 -22.78 -14.92 -11.61
CA HIS A 144 -22.19 -15.88 -10.65
C HIS A 144 -22.26 -15.36 -9.21
N LEU A 145 -21.97 -14.08 -8.98
CA LEU A 145 -22.09 -13.46 -7.65
C LEU A 145 -23.52 -13.53 -7.09
N LEU A 146 -24.54 -13.40 -7.96
CA LEU A 146 -25.94 -13.36 -7.57
C LEU A 146 -26.59 -14.75 -7.50
N LYS A 147 -26.12 -15.71 -8.29
CA LYS A 147 -26.73 -17.05 -8.44
C LYS A 147 -26.04 -18.09 -7.57
N ASP A 148 -24.71 -18.06 -7.46
CA ASP A 148 -23.96 -19.13 -6.79
C ASP A 148 -23.79 -18.84 -5.30
N ASP A 149 -23.93 -19.87 -4.46
CA ASP A 149 -23.66 -19.72 -3.03
C ASP A 149 -22.15 -19.49 -2.79
N LYS A 150 -21.30 -20.13 -3.60
CA LYS A 150 -19.85 -19.95 -3.61
C LYS A 150 -19.38 -19.60 -5.03
N PRO A 151 -19.31 -18.30 -5.37
CA PRO A 151 -18.82 -17.86 -6.67
C PRO A 151 -17.34 -18.27 -6.89
N PRO A 152 -16.90 -18.40 -8.14
CA PRO A 152 -15.51 -18.69 -8.47
C PRO A 152 -14.53 -17.71 -7.82
N ALA A 153 -13.38 -18.22 -7.39
CA ALA A 153 -12.30 -17.42 -6.82
C ALA A 153 -11.09 -17.41 -7.76
N PHE A 154 -10.42 -16.27 -7.86
CA PHE A 154 -9.22 -16.10 -8.68
C PHE A 154 -8.01 -15.79 -7.78
N PRO A 155 -7.38 -16.80 -7.16
CA PRO A 155 -6.26 -16.60 -6.25
C PRO A 155 -5.03 -16.02 -6.94
N ALA A 156 -4.80 -16.36 -8.23
CA ALA A 156 -3.70 -15.80 -9.02
C ALA A 156 -3.77 -14.26 -9.13
N ALA A 157 -4.97 -13.70 -9.30
CA ALA A 157 -5.14 -12.24 -9.27
C ALA A 157 -4.84 -11.62 -7.91
N LYS A 158 -5.19 -12.31 -6.81
CA LYS A 158 -4.84 -11.86 -5.45
C LYS A 158 -3.33 -11.81 -5.29
N GLY A 159 -2.66 -12.91 -5.65
CA GLY A 159 -1.20 -13.03 -5.59
C GLY A 159 -0.51 -11.98 -6.45
N ALA A 160 -1.00 -11.72 -7.66
CA ALA A 160 -0.48 -10.67 -8.53
C ALA A 160 -0.56 -9.27 -7.91
N ILE A 161 -1.68 -8.94 -7.26
CA ILE A 161 -1.85 -7.67 -6.56
C ILE A 161 -0.91 -7.58 -5.35
N GLU A 162 -0.81 -8.65 -4.57
CA GLU A 162 0.07 -8.70 -3.39
C GLU A 162 1.55 -8.58 -3.79
N LEU A 163 1.97 -9.27 -4.84
CA LEU A 163 3.31 -9.16 -5.40
C LEU A 163 3.58 -7.75 -5.94
N SER A 164 2.61 -7.15 -6.63
CA SER A 164 2.71 -5.76 -7.11
C SER A 164 2.85 -4.78 -5.95
N ASN A 165 2.10 -4.98 -4.86
CA ASN A 165 2.17 -4.16 -3.67
C ASN A 165 3.49 -4.35 -2.93
N LEU A 166 4.00 -5.57 -2.86
CA LEU A 166 5.31 -5.89 -2.27
C LEU A 166 6.44 -5.22 -3.07
N ALA A 167 6.47 -5.43 -4.39
CA ALA A 167 7.45 -4.83 -5.28
C ALA A 167 7.40 -3.30 -5.21
N GLY A 168 6.19 -2.72 -5.23
CA GLY A 168 5.98 -1.28 -5.08
C GLY A 168 6.43 -0.74 -3.73
N THR A 169 6.25 -1.51 -2.66
CA THR A 169 6.75 -1.16 -1.33
C THR A 169 8.28 -1.13 -1.31
N VAL A 170 8.93 -2.19 -1.80
CA VAL A 170 10.40 -2.29 -1.82
C VAL A 170 10.99 -1.18 -2.68
N ILE A 171 10.54 -1.03 -3.92
CA ILE A 171 11.06 0.00 -4.84
C ILE A 171 10.73 1.41 -4.30
N GLY A 172 9.51 1.59 -3.81
CA GLY A 172 9.06 2.90 -3.37
C GLY A 172 9.75 3.41 -2.11
N LEU A 173 9.95 2.54 -1.13
CA LEU A 173 10.62 2.91 0.12
C LEU A 173 12.14 2.86 -0.01
N ALA A 174 12.71 1.89 -0.72
CA ALA A 174 14.16 1.74 -0.78
C ALA A 174 14.80 2.76 -1.74
N TRP A 175 14.20 3.02 -2.89
CA TRP A 175 14.81 3.86 -3.91
C TRP A 175 14.19 5.26 -3.92
N ILE A 176 12.86 5.33 -4.02
CA ILE A 176 12.18 6.60 -4.25
C ILE A 176 12.15 7.46 -2.98
N ALA A 177 11.90 6.88 -1.81
CA ALA A 177 11.96 7.63 -0.56
C ALA A 177 13.39 8.09 -0.24
N SER A 178 14.41 7.30 -0.57
CA SER A 178 15.82 7.69 -0.39
C SER A 178 16.18 8.91 -1.25
N GLU A 179 15.82 8.90 -2.54
CA GLU A 179 16.12 9.99 -3.46
C GLU A 179 15.32 11.27 -3.13
N LEU A 180 14.01 11.11 -2.87
CA LEU A 180 13.12 12.21 -2.51
C LEU A 180 13.45 12.81 -1.15
N SER A 181 13.93 12.02 -0.19
CA SER A 181 14.31 12.55 1.13
C SER A 181 15.40 13.61 0.99
N ASN A 182 16.41 13.39 0.17
CA ASN A 182 17.49 14.37 0.00
C ASN A 182 16.97 15.69 -0.61
N HIS A 183 15.99 15.60 -1.50
CA HIS A 183 15.45 16.75 -2.21
C HIS A 183 14.30 17.47 -1.47
N ILE A 184 13.55 16.77 -0.61
CA ILE A 184 12.35 17.30 0.06
C ILE A 184 12.63 17.62 1.53
N LEU A 185 13.38 16.77 2.24
CA LEU A 185 13.59 16.89 3.68
C LEU A 185 14.41 18.14 4.03
N HIS A 186 15.48 18.42 3.29
CA HIS A 186 16.33 19.58 3.55
C HIS A 186 15.60 20.92 3.35
N PRO A 187 14.87 21.16 2.24
CA PRO A 187 14.05 22.37 2.10
C PRO A 187 13.00 22.53 3.20
N LEU A 188 12.34 21.44 3.60
CA LEU A 188 11.36 21.47 4.69
C LEU A 188 12.00 21.81 6.03
N MET A 189 13.12 21.18 6.38
CA MET A 189 13.86 21.47 7.60
C MET A 189 14.35 22.92 7.66
N ARG A 190 14.79 23.48 6.52
CA ARG A 190 15.11 24.92 6.40
C ARG A 190 13.88 25.80 6.60
N GLY A 191 12.75 25.44 5.98
CA GLY A 191 11.49 26.18 6.11
C GLY A 191 10.95 26.19 7.54
N LEU A 192 11.21 25.13 8.31
CA LEU A 192 10.88 25.03 9.73
C LEU A 192 11.90 25.70 10.67
N GLY A 193 12.95 26.32 10.13
CA GLY A 193 13.96 27.04 10.91
C GLY A 193 14.99 26.13 11.60
N PHE A 194 15.05 24.85 11.24
CA PHE A 194 15.99 23.87 11.79
C PHE A 194 17.34 23.81 11.04
N GLU A 195 17.43 24.40 9.85
CA GLU A 195 18.66 24.51 9.06
C GLU A 195 18.84 25.93 8.52
N GLU A 196 20.04 26.48 8.60
CA GLU A 196 20.37 27.74 7.93
C GLU A 196 20.48 27.54 6.42
N LYS A 197 20.06 28.55 5.63
CA LYS A 197 20.36 28.59 4.19
C LYS A 197 21.88 28.59 4.04
N LYS A 198 22.45 27.63 3.29
CA LYS A 198 23.86 27.67 2.88
C LYS A 198 24.16 29.06 2.32
N LYS A 199 25.01 29.84 2.99
CA LYS A 199 25.59 31.06 2.42
C LYS A 199 26.37 30.62 1.18
N SER A 200 25.99 31.15 0.03
CA SER A 200 26.81 31.06 -1.19
C SER A 200 28.14 31.70 -0.86
N ASN A 201 29.20 30.91 -0.71
CA ASN A 201 30.56 31.43 -0.69
C ASN A 201 30.88 31.91 -2.10
N THR A 202 30.55 33.16 -2.37
CA THR A 202 31.06 33.88 -3.54
C THR A 202 32.56 34.06 -3.30
N ILE A 203 33.38 33.17 -3.86
CA ILE A 203 34.83 33.34 -3.89
C ILE A 203 35.08 34.53 -4.80
N ASN A 204 35.40 35.68 -4.19
CA ASN A 204 35.79 36.88 -4.91
C ASN A 204 37.23 36.70 -5.38
N ILE A 205 37.41 36.16 -6.59
CA ILE A 205 38.71 36.14 -7.25
C ILE A 205 38.96 37.58 -7.72
N LYS A 206 39.68 38.36 -6.89
CA LYS A 206 40.28 39.61 -7.35
C LYS A 206 41.42 39.25 -8.31
N GLY A 207 41.26 39.66 -9.56
CA GLY A 207 42.34 39.75 -10.54
C GLY A 207 43.23 40.95 -10.30
#